data_AF-A0A1V5MGI4-F1
#
_entry.id   AF-A0A1V5MGI4-F1
#
_cell.length_a   1.000
_cell.length_b   1.000
_cell.length_c   1.000
_cell.angle_alpha   90.00
_cell.angle_beta   90.00
_cell.angle_gamma   90.00
#
_symmetry.space_group_name_H-M   'P 1'
#
loop_
_entity.id
_entity.type
_entity.pdbx_description
1 polymer ?
#
loop_
_entity_poly.entity_id
_entity_poly.type
_entity_poly.pdbx_seq_one_letter_code
_entity_poly.pdbx_strand_id
1 'polypeptide(L)'
;MAMPYQPMARPQKLGEQPVDITLRARGGYLAIQCNDERSTQELRSPLLADRWEWLCFSTTQIQQDLAGCLRQVGAKLIELGGSVLNESR
;
A
#
# COMPACT_ATOMS: atom_id res chain seq x y z
N MET A 1 14.55 31.76 -33.57
CA MET A 1 14.43 31.71 -32.09
C MET A 1 13.53 30.54 -31.74
N ALA A 2 14.10 29.41 -31.31
CA ALA A 2 13.35 28.25 -30.84
C ALA A 2 13.45 28.22 -29.31
N MET A 3 12.31 28.22 -28.62
CA MET A 3 12.27 28.10 -27.17
C MET A 3 12.75 26.69 -26.77
N PRO A 4 13.69 26.54 -25.82
CA PRO A 4 14.11 25.22 -25.39
C PRO A 4 12.98 24.53 -24.63
N TYR A 5 12.69 23.29 -25.04
CA TYR A 5 11.80 22.38 -24.30
C TYR A 5 12.38 22.18 -22.90
N GLN A 6 11.74 22.73 -21.87
CA GLN A 6 12.07 22.44 -20.48
C GLN A 6 11.36 21.14 -20.11
N PRO A 7 12.07 20.01 -19.89
CA PRO A 7 11.43 18.83 -19.35
C PRO A 7 10.90 19.19 -17.95
N MET A 8 9.58 19.13 -17.80
CA MET A 8 8.90 19.28 -16.53
C MET A 8 9.51 18.33 -15.52
N ALA A 9 9.83 18.89 -14.35
CA ALA A 9 10.32 18.28 -13.13
C ALA A 9 10.49 16.75 -13.17
N ARG A 10 11.75 16.31 -13.09
CA ARG A 10 12.07 14.93 -12.69
C ARG A 10 11.28 14.64 -11.40
N PRO A 11 10.48 13.57 -11.31
CA PRO A 11 9.85 13.23 -10.03
C PRO A 11 10.97 13.09 -9.01
N GLN A 12 10.93 13.92 -7.96
CA GLN A 12 11.86 13.81 -6.85
C GLN A 12 11.67 12.42 -6.27
N LYS A 13 12.65 11.54 -6.50
CA LYS A 13 12.76 10.25 -5.82
C LYS A 13 13.15 10.53 -4.37
N LEU A 14 12.19 10.97 -3.59
CA LEU A 14 12.25 10.80 -2.14
C LEU A 14 12.27 9.28 -1.93
N GLY A 15 13.23 8.79 -1.14
CA GLY A 15 13.64 7.39 -1.06
C GLY A 15 12.62 6.41 -0.49
N GLU A 16 11.41 6.37 -1.04
CA GLU A 16 10.32 5.50 -0.60
C GLU A 16 9.96 4.59 -1.75
N GLN A 17 10.12 3.30 -1.50
CA GLN A 17 9.74 2.23 -2.41
C GLN A 17 8.30 2.47 -2.89
N PRO A 18 8.05 2.52 -4.22
CA PRO A 18 6.71 2.78 -4.71
C PRO A 18 5.79 1.65 -4.24
N VAL A 19 4.77 2.04 -3.49
CA VAL A 19 3.62 1.19 -3.20
C VAL A 19 2.58 1.49 -4.26
N ASP A 20 1.98 0.46 -4.82
CA ASP A 20 0.99 0.64 -5.89
C ASP A 20 -0.26 1.33 -5.36
N ILE A 21 -0.68 0.97 -4.14
CA ILE A 21 -1.85 1.55 -3.48
C ILE A 21 -1.59 1.70 -1.97
N THR A 22 -1.95 2.85 -1.40
CA THR A 22 -1.96 3.08 0.05
C THR A 22 -3.37 3.43 0.51
N LEU A 23 -3.84 2.77 1.56
CA LEU A 23 -5.14 2.98 2.18
C LEU A 23 -4.96 3.43 3.64
N ARG A 24 -5.72 4.44 4.08
CA ARG A 24 -5.76 4.88 5.49
C ARG A 24 -6.92 4.23 6.21
N ALA A 25 -6.62 3.66 7.38
CA ALA A 25 -7.61 3.23 8.37
C ALA A 25 -7.44 4.03 9.66
N ARG A 26 -8.40 3.91 10.59
CA ARG A 26 -8.35 4.66 11.86
C ARG A 26 -7.08 4.37 12.67
N GLY A 27 -6.68 3.10 12.74
CA GLY A 27 -5.52 2.67 13.52
C GLY A 27 -4.24 2.49 12.72
N GLY A 28 -4.17 2.92 11.45
CA GLY A 28 -2.96 2.73 10.65
C GLY A 28 -3.11 2.91 9.15
N TYR A 29 -2.11 2.46 8.40
CA TYR A 29 -2.07 2.45 6.94
C TYR A 29 -1.94 1.02 6.43
N LEU A 30 -2.59 0.73 5.30
CA LEU A 30 -2.41 -0.50 4.54
C LEU A 30 -1.75 -0.15 3.21
N ALA A 31 -0.56 -0.69 2.98
CA ALA A 31 0.10 -0.61 1.70
C ALA A 31 -0.15 -1.90 0.90
N ILE A 32 -0.44 -1.75 -0.39
CA ILE A 32 -0.66 -2.85 -1.32
C ILE A 32 0.39 -2.75 -2.41
N GLN A 33 1.09 -3.86 -2.62
CA GLN A 33 2.02 -4.04 -3.72
C GLN A 33 1.48 -5.08 -4.69
N CYS A 34 1.44 -4.72 -5.96
CA CYS A 34 1.01 -5.57 -7.05
C CYS A 34 2.25 -5.97 -7.86
N ASN A 35 3.02 -6.95 -7.36
CA ASN A 35 4.23 -7.41 -8.03
C ASN A 35 4.31 -8.94 -8.06
N ASP A 36 4.72 -9.49 -9.21
CA ASP A 36 4.96 -10.92 -9.40
C ASP A 36 6.29 -11.35 -8.77
N GLU A 37 7.21 -10.40 -8.64
CA GLU A 37 8.51 -10.63 -8.03
C GLU A 37 8.32 -10.55 -6.51
N ARG A 38 8.42 -11.71 -5.82
CA ARG A 38 8.61 -11.76 -4.37
C ARG A 38 9.94 -11.12 -4.03
N SER A 39 10.01 -9.80 -4.12
CA SER A 39 11.02 -9.05 -3.40
C SER A 39 10.69 -9.23 -1.93
N THR A 40 11.36 -10.19 -1.30
CA THR A 40 11.72 -10.20 0.13
C THR A 40 12.59 -8.97 0.43
N GLN A 41 12.17 -7.79 -0.01
CA GLN A 41 12.74 -6.55 0.47
C GLN A 41 12.08 -6.34 1.81
N GLU A 42 12.87 -6.62 2.84
CA GLU A 42 12.63 -6.20 4.20
C GLU A 42 12.19 -4.75 4.14
N LEU A 43 10.87 -4.60 4.22
CA LEU A 43 10.16 -3.35 4.25
C LEU A 43 10.72 -2.60 5.43
N ARG A 44 11.70 -1.73 5.16
CA ARG A 44 12.26 -0.85 6.16
C ARG A 44 11.13 0.08 6.52
N SER A 45 10.40 -0.31 7.57
CA SER A 45 9.40 0.50 8.23
C SER A 45 10.02 1.87 8.39
N PRO A 46 9.59 2.89 7.62
CA PRO A 46 9.94 4.23 7.99
C PRO A 46 9.41 4.39 9.41
N LEU A 47 10.21 5.00 10.27
CA LEU A 47 9.98 5.24 11.70
C LEU A 47 8.74 6.13 11.92
N LEU A 48 7.59 5.72 11.39
CA LEU A 48 6.31 6.40 11.43
C LEU A 48 5.57 5.79 12.61
N ALA A 49 5.17 6.65 13.54
CA ALA A 49 4.43 6.27 14.74
C ALA A 49 3.08 5.57 14.44
N ASP A 50 2.66 5.54 13.18
CA ASP A 50 1.48 4.84 12.69
C ASP A 50 1.76 3.36 12.42
N ARG A 51 0.77 2.50 12.72
CA ARG A 51 0.82 1.07 12.36
C ARG A 51 0.70 0.90 10.84
N TRP A 52 1.64 0.20 10.23
CA TRP A 52 1.60 -0.15 8.80
C TRP A 52 1.39 -1.65 8.63
N GLU A 53 0.41 -2.02 7.81
CA GLU A 53 0.23 -3.39 7.31
C GLU A 53 0.48 -3.43 5.80
N TRP A 54 0.85 -4.60 5.31
CA TRP A 54 1.27 -4.79 3.93
C TRP A 54 0.57 -5.98 3.31
N LEU A 55 0.08 -5.82 2.09
CA LEU A 55 -0.44 -6.91 1.27
C LEU A 55 0.27 -6.92 -0.08
N CYS A 56 0.81 -8.08 -0.44
CA CYS A 56 1.43 -8.28 -1.73
C CYS A 56 0.57 -9.26 -2.54
N PHE A 57 0.15 -8.84 -3.73
CA PHE A 57 -0.58 -9.67 -4.66
C PHE A 57 0.22 -9.80 -5.95
N SER A 58 0.32 -11.02 -6.48
CA SER A 58 0.86 -11.21 -7.83
C SER A 58 -0.17 -10.83 -8.88
N THR A 59 0.27 -10.51 -10.09
CA THR A 59 -0.64 -10.17 -11.18
C THR A 59 -1.53 -11.36 -11.51
N THR A 60 -0.95 -12.57 -11.49
CA THR A 60 -1.71 -13.81 -11.69
C THR A 60 -2.78 -14.01 -10.63
N GLN A 61 -2.48 -13.73 -9.35
CA GLN A 61 -3.45 -13.89 -8.26
C GLN A 61 -4.62 -12.93 -8.40
N ILE A 62 -4.36 -11.66 -8.77
CA ILE A 62 -5.41 -10.66 -9.01
C ILE A 62 -6.29 -11.08 -10.19
N GLN A 63 -5.70 -11.58 -11.27
CA GLN A 63 -6.45 -12.01 -12.45
C GLN A 63 -7.30 -13.25 -12.19
N GLN A 64 -6.82 -14.18 -11.37
CA GLN A 64 -7.52 -15.43 -11.07
C GLN A 64 -8.58 -15.28 -9.99
N ASP A 65 -8.36 -14.44 -8.98
CA ASP A 65 -9.29 -14.26 -7.85
C ASP A 65 -9.27 -12.83 -7.29
N LEU A 66 -9.70 -11.86 -8.10
CA LEU A 66 -9.85 -10.47 -7.66
C LEU A 66 -10.74 -10.35 -6.40
N ALA A 67 -11.83 -11.13 -6.35
CA ALA A 67 -12.75 -11.10 -5.21
C ALA A 67 -12.09 -11.59 -3.91
N GLY A 68 -11.25 -12.62 -3.97
CA GLY A 68 -10.40 -13.04 -2.86
C GLY A 68 -9.39 -11.99 -2.42
N CYS A 69 -8.69 -11.36 -3.37
CA CYS A 69 -7.75 -10.28 -3.06
C CYS A 69 -8.46 -9.10 -2.36
N LEU A 70 -9.62 -8.67 -2.85
CA LEU A 70 -10.42 -7.60 -2.23
C LEU A 70 -10.91 -7.99 -0.83
N ARG A 71 -11.29 -9.25 -0.61
CA ARG A 71 -11.65 -9.74 0.74
C ARG A 71 -10.47 -9.67 1.71
N GLN A 72 -9.26 -9.98 1.26
CA GLN A 72 -8.05 -9.88 2.10
C GLN A 72 -7.74 -8.41 2.44
N VAL A 73 -7.86 -7.50 1.47
CA VAL A 73 -7.75 -6.05 1.70
C VAL A 73 -8.78 -5.60 2.74
N GLY A 74 -10.05 -5.96 2.57
CA GLY A 74 -11.13 -5.60 3.49
C GLY A 74 -10.89 -6.13 4.91
N ALA A 75 -10.46 -7.39 5.05
CA ALA A 75 -10.12 -7.97 6.34
C ALA A 75 -9.00 -7.18 7.04
N LYS A 76 -7.92 -6.85 6.33
CA LYS A 76 -6.81 -6.05 6.87
C LYS A 76 -7.23 -4.64 7.27
N LEU A 77 -8.10 -4.01 6.49
CA LEU A 77 -8.65 -2.70 6.84
C LEU A 77 -9.53 -2.75 8.10
N ILE A 78 -10.30 -3.82 8.31
CA ILE A 78 -11.07 -4.03 9.54
C ILE A 78 -10.13 -4.23 10.74
N GLU A 79 -9.09 -5.05 10.59
CA GLU A 79 -8.06 -5.26 11.62
C GLU A 79 -7.34 -3.95 12.00
N LEU A 80 -7.02 -3.11 11.02
CA LEU A 80 -6.40 -1.80 11.22
C LEU A 80 -7.37 -0.75 11.77
N GLY A 81 -8.63 -0.78 11.35
CA GLY A 81 -9.66 0.14 11.82
C GLY A 81 -10.05 -0.10 13.27
N GLY A 82 -9.65 -1.24 13.84
CA GLY A 82 -10.23 -1.79 15.05
C GLY A 82 -11.63 -2.27 14.74
N SER A 83 -11.97 -3.49 15.14
CA SER A 83 -13.39 -3.85 15.26
C SER A 83 -14.04 -2.78 16.12
N VAL A 84 -14.93 -1.97 15.55
CA VAL A 84 -15.91 -1.22 16.33
C VAL A 84 -16.95 -2.23 16.84
N LEU A 85 -16.49 -3.27 17.53
CA LEU A 85 -17.28 -4.09 18.42
C LEU A 85 -17.05 -3.51 19.80
N ASN A 86 -17.71 -2.37 20.02
CA ASN A 86 -18.27 -1.94 21.28
C ASN A 86 -17.94 -2.82 22.49
N GLU A 87 -16.90 -2.47 23.24
CA GLU A 87 -16.80 -2.77 24.66
C GLU A 87 -17.17 -1.53 25.46
N SER A 88 -18.40 -1.05 25.25
CA SER A 88 -19.08 -0.21 26.24
C SER A 88 -19.43 -1.11 27.42
N ARG A 89 -18.61 -1.08 28.48
CA ARG A 89 -18.94 -1.65 29.78
C ARG A 89 -18.94 -0.56 30.84
#